data_AF-A0A848N3A3-F1
#
_entry.id   AF-A0A848N3A3-F1
#
_cell.length_a   1.000
_cell.length_b   1.000
_cell.length_c   1.000
_cell.angle_alpha   90.00
_cell.angle_beta   90.00
_cell.angle_gamma   90.00
#
_symmetry.space_group_name_H-M   'P 1'
#
loop_
_entity.id
_entity.type
_entity.pdbx_description
1 polymer ?
#
loop_
_entity_poly.entity_id
_entity_poly.type
_entity_poly.pdbx_seq_one_letter_code
_entity_poly.pdbx_strand_id
1 'polypeptide(L)'
;MDNKEKIFTFNSKGWIGNLGKKSSIVQQPKCEVCNREILEEIEYSKVELEIEKYNGEDMVSAYGLLIVSENLYIALRDSGIKGFAPIKVNKVKYKYGDVDIKTVPTLVYLAILAPAVRNIPIASDFTGICEGCNLYLNKYNKEKSKLIIRNSEEDAIHLQVFYDSYEGADIFNFADHGEIGVTQKFLDVIKDFNCPNNIIIPAEWI
;
A
#
# COMPACT_ATOMS: atom_id res chain seq x y z
N MET A 1 25.43 -3.86 -15.10
CA MET A 1 24.87 -3.32 -13.84
C MET A 1 23.48 -3.95 -13.65
N ASP A 2 23.36 -5.28 -13.82
CA ASP A 2 22.10 -5.88 -14.30
C ASP A 2 21.59 -7.02 -13.42
N ASN A 3 21.34 -6.74 -12.14
CA ASN A 3 20.61 -7.71 -11.30
C ASN A 3 19.81 -7.05 -10.17
N LYS A 4 19.41 -5.78 -10.34
CA LYS A 4 18.45 -5.16 -9.41
C LYS A 4 17.06 -5.75 -9.69
N GLU A 5 16.39 -6.18 -8.63
CA GLU A 5 15.00 -6.70 -8.67
C GLU A 5 14.08 -5.72 -9.39
N LYS A 6 13.13 -6.18 -10.22
CA LYS A 6 12.21 -5.25 -10.87
C LYS A 6 11.18 -4.78 -9.85
N ILE A 7 10.91 -3.49 -9.83
CA ILE A 7 9.91 -2.89 -8.94
C ILE A 7 8.82 -2.18 -9.70
N PHE A 8 7.69 -2.11 -9.04
CA PHE A 8 6.47 -1.53 -9.56
C PHE A 8 5.83 -0.71 -8.46
N THR A 9 5.13 0.32 -8.88
CA THR A 9 4.09 0.90 -8.06
C THR A 9 2.80 0.15 -8.29
N PHE A 10 2.11 -0.13 -7.20
CA PHE A 10 0.98 -1.02 -7.12
C PHE A 10 -0.19 -0.32 -6.45
N ASN A 11 -1.33 -0.32 -7.13
CA ASN A 11 -2.56 0.27 -6.63
C ASN A 11 -3.71 -0.73 -6.85
N SER A 12 -4.16 -1.36 -5.77
CA SER A 12 -5.34 -2.23 -5.82
C SER A 12 -6.60 -1.39 -5.69
N LYS A 13 -7.47 -1.46 -6.69
CA LYS A 13 -8.80 -0.81 -6.66
C LYS A 13 -9.94 -1.80 -6.41
N GLY A 14 -9.62 -3.05 -6.10
CA GLY A 14 -10.61 -4.02 -5.64
C GLY A 14 -11.34 -3.46 -4.43
N TRP A 15 -12.67 -3.40 -4.46
CA TRP A 15 -13.46 -2.81 -3.38
C TRP A 15 -14.68 -3.68 -3.11
N ILE A 16 -14.81 -4.11 -1.85
CA ILE A 16 -15.90 -4.97 -1.37
C ILE A 16 -16.68 -4.34 -0.21
N GLY A 17 -16.23 -3.19 0.29
CA GLY A 17 -16.83 -2.54 1.46
C GLY A 17 -15.95 -1.48 2.10
N ASN A 18 -16.38 -0.99 3.25
CA ASN A 18 -15.78 0.15 3.94
C ASN A 18 -15.22 -0.25 5.30
N LEU A 19 -14.28 0.55 5.83
CA LEU A 19 -13.79 0.33 7.18
C LEU A 19 -14.90 0.61 8.20
N GLY A 20 -15.12 -0.36 9.08
CA GLY A 20 -16.04 -0.25 10.20
C GLY A 20 -15.50 0.67 11.29
N LYS A 21 -16.41 1.19 12.11
CA LYS A 21 -16.11 2.16 13.18
C LYS A 21 -15.19 1.62 14.28
N LYS A 22 -15.01 0.30 14.38
CA LYS A 22 -14.11 -0.33 15.37
C LYS A 22 -12.66 -0.40 14.88
N SER A 23 -12.40 -0.05 13.63
CA SER A 23 -11.03 0.06 13.12
C SER A 23 -10.31 1.15 13.91
N SER A 24 -9.15 0.80 14.45
CA SER A 24 -8.42 1.64 15.41
C SER A 24 -7.14 2.13 14.76
N ILE A 25 -7.08 3.43 14.45
CA ILE A 25 -5.87 4.08 13.94
C ILE A 25 -4.97 4.43 15.12
N VAL A 26 -3.70 4.01 15.07
CA VAL A 26 -2.67 4.54 15.98
C VAL A 26 -2.09 5.79 15.33
N GLN A 27 -2.15 6.93 16.02
CA GLN A 27 -1.53 8.17 15.55
C GLN A 27 -0.24 8.41 16.34
N GLN A 28 0.90 8.36 15.66
CA GLN A 28 2.20 8.72 16.22
C GLN A 28 2.35 10.26 16.33
N PRO A 29 3.21 10.77 17.24
CA PRO A 29 3.45 12.19 17.42
C PRO A 29 4.01 12.87 16.16
N LYS A 30 3.72 14.17 16.01
CA LYS A 30 4.26 14.98 14.91
C LYS A 30 5.75 15.22 15.13
N CYS A 31 6.51 15.37 14.05
CA CYS A 31 7.89 15.84 14.16
C CYS A 31 7.91 17.21 14.84
N GLU A 32 8.65 17.37 15.94
CA GLU A 32 8.68 18.61 16.71
C GLU A 32 9.31 19.79 15.94
N VAL A 33 10.12 19.50 14.91
CA VAL A 33 10.81 20.51 14.11
C VAL A 33 9.97 21.00 12.93
N CYS A 34 9.39 20.09 12.14
CA CYS A 34 8.61 20.46 10.94
C CYS A 34 7.10 20.35 11.11
N ASN A 35 6.61 19.92 12.28
CA ASN A 35 5.20 19.69 12.61
C ASN A 35 4.46 18.76 11.63
N ARG A 36 5.20 17.98 10.83
CA ARG A 36 4.65 17.00 9.90
C ARG A 36 4.14 15.80 10.70
N GLU A 37 2.96 15.33 10.35
CA GLU A 37 2.50 14.01 10.79
C GLU A 37 3.42 12.97 10.18
N ILE A 38 4.05 12.16 11.03
CA ILE A 38 4.91 11.08 10.59
C ILE A 38 3.96 10.00 10.08
N LEU A 39 3.77 9.96 8.76
CA LEU A 39 2.85 9.04 8.06
C LEU A 39 3.29 7.57 8.15
N GLU A 40 4.51 7.30 8.63
CA GLU A 40 5.14 5.98 8.58
C GLU A 40 4.35 4.89 9.33
N GLU A 41 3.38 5.23 10.20
CA GLU A 41 2.64 4.25 10.97
C GLU A 41 1.16 4.61 11.18
N ILE A 42 0.38 4.79 10.11
CA ILE A 42 -1.07 4.47 10.24
C ILE A 42 -1.18 2.95 10.32
N GLU A 43 -0.79 2.40 11.48
CA GLU A 43 -0.99 1.00 11.79
C GLU A 43 -2.36 0.82 12.40
N TYR A 44 -3.16 -0.01 11.75
CA TYR A 44 -4.42 -0.45 12.33
C TYR A 44 -4.14 -1.61 13.29
N SER A 45 -4.15 -1.34 14.59
CA SER A 45 -4.08 -2.41 15.60
C SER A 45 -5.29 -3.35 15.56
N LYS A 46 -6.40 -2.87 14.99
CA LYS A 46 -7.61 -3.64 14.69
C LYS A 46 -8.20 -3.14 13.38
N VAL A 47 -8.60 -4.06 12.51
CA VAL A 47 -9.30 -3.77 11.26
C VAL A 47 -10.66 -4.44 11.30
N GLU A 48 -11.73 -3.65 11.21
CA GLU A 48 -13.08 -4.14 10.94
C GLU A 48 -13.48 -3.69 9.54
N LEU A 49 -13.96 -4.62 8.71
CA LEU A 49 -14.40 -4.32 7.35
C LEU A 49 -15.89 -4.64 7.22
N GLU A 50 -16.68 -3.60 6.94
CA GLU A 50 -18.11 -3.69 6.64
C GLU A 50 -18.27 -4.09 5.17
N ILE A 51 -18.58 -5.36 4.92
CA ILE A 51 -18.67 -5.94 3.58
C ILE A 51 -20.04 -5.62 2.96
N GLU A 52 -20.02 -4.97 1.80
CA GLU A 52 -21.20 -4.58 1.04
C GLU A 52 -21.52 -5.57 -0.08
N LYS A 53 -20.48 -6.11 -0.74
CA LYS A 53 -20.57 -7.08 -1.84
C LYS A 53 -19.36 -8.01 -1.82
N TYR A 54 -19.45 -9.17 -2.46
CA TYR A 54 -18.30 -10.07 -2.62
C TYR A 54 -18.50 -10.96 -3.85
N ASN A 55 -17.53 -10.96 -4.76
CA ASN A 55 -17.54 -11.74 -6.01
C ASN A 55 -16.37 -12.72 -6.10
N GLY A 56 -15.77 -13.09 -4.96
CA GLY A 56 -14.64 -14.01 -4.93
C GLY A 56 -13.27 -13.33 -4.99
N GLU A 57 -13.17 -12.03 -4.70
CA GLU A 57 -11.91 -11.29 -4.75
C GLU A 57 -10.93 -11.77 -3.66
N ASP A 58 -9.70 -12.09 -4.06
CA ASP A 58 -8.61 -12.47 -3.15
C ASP A 58 -7.82 -11.26 -2.65
N MET A 59 -7.97 -10.10 -3.29
CA MET A 59 -7.29 -8.86 -2.92
C MET A 59 -8.21 -7.66 -3.11
N VAL A 60 -8.24 -6.79 -2.12
CA VAL A 60 -9.04 -5.56 -2.09
C VAL A 60 -8.27 -4.45 -1.37
N SER A 61 -8.70 -3.21 -1.59
CA SER A 61 -8.22 -2.04 -0.88
C SER A 61 -9.36 -1.32 -0.18
N ALA A 62 -9.13 -0.92 1.07
CA ALA A 62 -10.05 -0.08 1.83
C ALA A 62 -9.25 1.02 2.53
N TYR A 63 -9.46 2.27 2.09
CA TYR A 63 -8.75 3.44 2.65
C TYR A 63 -7.23 3.30 2.68
N GLY A 64 -6.64 2.72 1.62
CA GLY A 64 -5.19 2.50 1.51
C GLY A 64 -4.68 1.21 2.17
N LEU A 65 -5.55 0.43 2.82
CA LEU A 65 -5.19 -0.87 3.38
C LEU A 65 -5.24 -1.94 2.32
N LEU A 66 -4.13 -2.65 2.10
CA LEU A 66 -4.09 -3.82 1.25
C LEU A 66 -4.58 -5.05 2.02
N ILE A 67 -5.80 -5.50 1.71
CA ILE A 67 -6.46 -6.62 2.38
C ILE A 67 -6.53 -7.80 1.41
N VAL A 68 -6.15 -8.98 1.87
CA VAL A 68 -6.10 -10.21 1.07
C VAL A 68 -6.89 -11.35 1.72
N SER A 69 -7.28 -12.34 0.92
CA SER A 69 -7.79 -13.61 1.44
C SER A 69 -6.70 -14.36 2.21
N GLU A 70 -7.10 -15.21 3.16
CA GLU A 70 -6.17 -16.07 3.90
C GLU A 70 -5.35 -16.99 2.98
N ASN A 71 -5.95 -17.48 1.89
CA ASN A 71 -5.23 -18.30 0.91
C ASN A 71 -4.12 -17.51 0.21
N LEU A 72 -4.40 -16.27 -0.21
CA LEU A 72 -3.38 -15.41 -0.81
C LEU A 72 -2.30 -15.04 0.20
N TYR A 73 -2.66 -14.74 1.45
CA TYR A 73 -1.68 -14.50 2.51
C TYR A 73 -0.74 -15.71 2.71
N ILE A 74 -1.28 -16.93 2.75
CA ILE A 74 -0.49 -18.17 2.88
C ILE A 74 0.48 -18.30 1.70
N ALA A 75 0.03 -18.06 0.47
CA ALA A 75 0.89 -18.14 -0.71
C ALA A 75 2.02 -17.09 -0.69
N LEU A 76 1.73 -15.86 -0.26
CA LEU A 76 2.74 -14.81 -0.07
C LEU A 76 3.79 -15.24 0.97
N ARG A 77 3.34 -15.76 2.13
CA ARG A 77 4.23 -16.25 3.19
C ARG A 77 5.11 -17.41 2.71
N ASP A 78 4.52 -18.41 2.08
CA ASP A 78 5.21 -19.63 1.67
C ASP A 78 6.18 -19.38 0.50
N SER A 79 5.91 -18.37 -0.32
CA SER A 79 6.84 -17.85 -1.33
C SER A 79 7.94 -16.95 -0.75
N GLY A 80 7.92 -16.73 0.56
CA GLY A 80 8.91 -15.92 1.28
C GLY A 80 8.87 -14.45 0.91
N ILE A 81 7.69 -13.89 0.62
CA ILE A 81 7.51 -12.44 0.42
C ILE A 81 7.76 -11.72 1.74
N LYS A 82 8.58 -10.66 1.71
CA LYS A 82 8.99 -9.87 2.88
C LYS A 82 8.38 -8.46 2.88
N GLY A 83 8.43 -7.78 4.02
CA GLY A 83 8.07 -6.36 4.13
C GLY A 83 6.72 -6.06 4.78
N PHE A 84 6.04 -7.07 5.32
CA PHE A 84 4.72 -6.90 5.94
C PHE A 84 4.50 -7.80 7.16
N ALA A 85 3.53 -7.43 7.99
CA ALA A 85 2.94 -8.25 9.04
C ALA A 85 1.45 -8.50 8.76
N PRO A 86 0.93 -9.69 9.12
CA PRO A 86 -0.48 -9.99 9.00
C PRO A 86 -1.28 -9.39 10.16
N ILE A 87 -2.37 -8.70 9.84
CA ILE A 87 -3.38 -8.28 10.82
C ILE A 87 -4.72 -8.90 10.44
N LYS A 88 -5.32 -9.66 11.36
CA LYS A 88 -6.61 -10.30 11.13
C LYS A 88 -7.71 -9.25 10.96
N VAL A 89 -8.48 -9.36 9.88
CA VAL A 89 -9.62 -8.47 9.62
C VAL A 89 -10.89 -9.08 10.22
N ASN A 90 -11.59 -8.31 11.03
CA ASN A 90 -12.94 -8.63 11.48
C ASN A 90 -13.94 -8.23 10.40
N LYS A 91 -14.44 -9.20 9.63
CA LYS A 91 -15.47 -8.94 8.62
C LYS A 91 -16.86 -8.88 9.26
N VAL A 92 -17.63 -7.86 8.93
CA VAL A 92 -19.02 -7.71 9.35
C VAL A 92 -19.88 -7.39 8.14
N LYS A 93 -21.13 -7.84 8.13
CA LYS A 93 -22.04 -7.51 7.02
C LYS A 93 -22.49 -6.05 7.13
N TYR A 94 -22.36 -5.28 6.05
CA TYR A 94 -22.94 -3.94 5.98
C TYR A 94 -24.47 -4.02 5.98
N LYS A 95 -25.13 -3.06 6.65
CA LYS A 95 -26.58 -3.07 6.84
C LYS A 95 -27.38 -3.16 5.54
N TYR A 96 -26.88 -2.53 4.48
CA TYR A 96 -27.51 -2.51 3.15
C TYR A 96 -26.76 -3.37 2.12
N GLY A 97 -25.81 -4.20 2.58
CA GLY A 97 -24.99 -5.06 1.72
C GLY A 97 -25.74 -6.30 1.26
N ASP A 98 -25.59 -6.62 -0.03
CA ASP A 98 -26.12 -7.83 -0.64
C ASP A 98 -25.05 -8.91 -0.69
N VAL A 99 -24.71 -9.44 0.49
CA VAL A 99 -23.69 -10.47 0.67
C VAL A 99 -24.09 -11.45 1.77
N ASP A 100 -23.81 -12.74 1.55
CA ASP A 100 -23.75 -13.71 2.64
C ASP A 100 -22.33 -13.70 3.23
N ILE A 101 -22.17 -13.16 4.43
CA ILE A 101 -20.86 -13.02 5.08
C ILE A 101 -20.14 -14.35 5.29
N LYS A 102 -20.88 -15.47 5.27
CA LYS A 102 -20.31 -16.82 5.39
C LYS A 102 -19.55 -17.27 4.15
N THR A 103 -19.84 -16.71 2.98
CA THR A 103 -19.14 -17.02 1.72
C THR A 103 -17.86 -16.21 1.56
N VAL A 104 -17.74 -15.09 2.27
CA VAL A 104 -16.51 -14.28 2.32
C VAL A 104 -15.45 -15.08 3.10
N PRO A 105 -14.22 -15.26 2.60
CA PRO A 105 -13.16 -15.98 3.30
C PRO A 105 -12.66 -15.19 4.52
N THR A 106 -11.79 -15.79 5.32
CA THR A 106 -10.98 -15.01 6.27
C THR A 106 -10.17 -13.99 5.48
N LEU A 107 -10.12 -12.76 5.99
CA LEU A 107 -9.38 -11.66 5.40
C LEU A 107 -8.22 -11.24 6.31
N VAL A 108 -7.12 -10.84 5.70
CA VAL A 108 -5.87 -10.42 6.34
C VAL A 108 -5.45 -9.09 5.75
N TYR A 109 -5.23 -8.08 6.59
CA TYR A 109 -4.57 -6.83 6.21
C TYR A 109 -3.06 -7.06 6.21
N LEU A 110 -2.40 -6.70 5.11
CA LEU A 110 -0.94 -6.70 4.98
C LEU A 110 -0.39 -5.37 5.50
N ALA A 111 -0.07 -5.29 6.78
CA ALA A 111 0.55 -4.11 7.37
C ALA A 111 1.99 -4.01 6.90
N ILE A 112 2.30 -3.01 6.06
CA ILE A 112 3.65 -2.81 5.53
C ILE A 112 4.56 -2.34 6.65
N LEU A 113 5.62 -3.11 6.91
CA LEU A 113 6.60 -2.85 7.97
C LEU A 113 7.89 -2.22 7.45
N ALA A 114 8.16 -2.35 6.16
CA ALA A 114 9.38 -1.83 5.58
C ALA A 114 9.41 -0.30 5.70
N PRO A 115 10.55 0.31 6.08
CA PRO A 115 10.72 1.75 6.03
C PRO A 115 10.33 2.30 4.66
N ALA A 116 9.77 3.50 4.64
CA ALA A 116 9.37 4.13 3.40
C ALA A 116 10.62 4.36 2.50
N VAL A 117 10.61 3.75 1.32
CA VAL A 117 11.74 3.82 0.38
C VAL A 117 11.75 5.21 -0.24
N ARG A 118 12.94 5.83 -0.29
CA ARG A 118 13.10 7.16 -0.86
C ARG A 118 12.87 7.13 -2.36
N ASN A 119 12.13 8.11 -2.85
CA ASN A 119 11.82 8.28 -4.26
C ASN A 119 11.91 9.75 -4.65
N ILE A 120 12.04 10.03 -5.95
CA ILE A 120 11.89 11.40 -6.46
C ILE A 120 10.40 11.79 -6.30
N PRO A 121 10.08 12.93 -5.65
CA PRO A 121 8.71 13.36 -5.47
C PRO A 121 8.05 13.70 -6.81
N ILE A 122 6.91 13.06 -7.13
CA ILE A 122 6.10 13.41 -8.30
C ILE A 122 5.23 14.64 -8.01
N ALA A 123 4.72 14.78 -6.79
CA ALA A 123 3.69 15.75 -6.39
C ALA A 123 4.20 17.07 -5.80
N SER A 124 5.51 17.16 -5.58
CA SER A 124 6.10 18.25 -4.81
C SER A 124 7.45 18.66 -5.38
N ASP A 125 7.83 19.90 -5.10
CA ASP A 125 9.18 20.36 -5.38
C ASP A 125 10.05 20.13 -4.14
N PHE A 126 11.18 19.44 -4.31
CA PHE A 126 12.14 19.23 -3.23
C PHE A 126 12.71 20.58 -2.79
N THR A 127 12.65 20.84 -1.48
CA THR A 127 13.12 22.10 -0.87
C THR A 127 14.20 21.88 0.19
N GLY A 128 14.49 20.63 0.56
CA GLY A 128 15.51 20.28 1.53
C GLY A 128 15.19 18.97 2.26
N ILE A 129 15.94 18.67 3.31
CA ILE A 129 15.69 17.56 4.25
C ILE A 129 15.48 18.18 5.63
N CYS A 130 14.50 17.69 6.39
CA CYS A 130 14.26 18.16 7.76
C CYS A 130 15.33 17.57 8.68
N GLU A 131 16.09 18.40 9.38
CA GLU A 131 17.13 17.94 10.32
C GLU A 131 16.57 17.19 11.55
N GLY A 132 15.28 17.36 11.86
CA GLY A 132 14.63 16.69 12.99
C GLY A 132 14.17 15.26 12.70
N CYS A 133 13.69 14.99 11.48
CA CYS A 133 13.15 13.67 11.10
C CYS A 133 13.82 13.04 9.88
N ASN A 134 14.80 13.69 9.26
CA ASN A 134 15.48 13.27 8.03
C ASN A 134 14.56 13.00 6.83
N LEU A 135 13.31 13.47 6.87
CA LEU A 135 12.37 13.38 5.75
C LEU A 135 12.53 14.57 4.81
N TYR A 136 12.19 14.37 3.54
CA TYR A 136 12.18 15.42 2.53
C TYR A 136 11.20 16.55 2.89
N LEU A 137 11.72 17.78 2.91
CA LEU A 137 10.91 18.99 2.93
C LEU A 137 10.46 19.27 1.50
N ASN A 138 9.17 19.16 1.30
CA ASN A 138 8.55 19.20 -0.01
C ASN A 138 7.54 20.33 -0.05
N LYS A 139 7.64 21.21 -1.06
CA LYS A 139 6.62 22.22 -1.31
C LYS A 139 5.53 21.61 -2.18
N TYR A 140 4.31 21.56 -1.66
CA TYR A 140 3.16 21.05 -2.39
C TYR A 140 3.00 21.75 -3.74
N ASN A 141 2.90 20.96 -4.79
CA ASN A 141 2.67 21.46 -6.14
C ASN A 141 1.35 20.89 -6.67
N LYS A 142 0.33 21.75 -6.76
CA LYS A 142 -1.04 21.35 -7.08
C LYS A 142 -1.17 20.61 -8.41
N GLU A 143 -0.47 21.06 -9.44
CA GLU A 143 -0.55 20.45 -10.77
C GLU A 143 0.13 19.07 -10.78
N LYS A 144 1.31 18.99 -10.18
CA LYS A 144 2.04 17.74 -9.96
C LYS A 144 1.27 16.74 -9.08
N SER A 145 0.53 17.22 -8.08
CA SER A 145 -0.25 16.36 -7.18
C SER A 145 -1.35 15.56 -7.87
N LYS A 146 -1.84 16.01 -9.03
CA LYS A 146 -2.81 15.25 -9.82
C LYS A 146 -2.26 13.91 -10.33
N LEU A 147 -0.94 13.73 -10.29
CA LEU A 147 -0.22 12.55 -10.75
C LEU A 147 0.20 11.61 -9.61
N ILE A 148 -0.09 11.96 -8.34
CA ILE A 148 0.39 11.22 -7.16
C ILE A 148 -0.34 9.89 -6.93
N ILE A 149 -1.56 9.75 -7.40
CA ILE A 149 -2.31 8.49 -7.36
C ILE A 149 -2.74 8.22 -8.79
N ARG A 150 -2.21 7.14 -9.36
CA ARG A 150 -2.43 6.82 -10.76
C ARG A 150 -3.68 5.98 -10.88
N ASN A 151 -4.52 6.37 -11.83
CA ASN A 151 -5.84 5.79 -12.00
C ASN A 151 -5.94 4.80 -13.15
N SER A 152 -4.92 4.77 -14.00
CA SER A 152 -4.75 3.89 -15.15
C SER A 152 -3.24 3.74 -15.41
N GLU A 153 -2.89 2.77 -16.26
CA GLU A 153 -1.53 2.61 -16.78
C GLU A 153 -1.25 3.56 -17.96
N GLU A 154 -2.29 4.14 -18.56
CA GLU A 154 -2.19 5.09 -19.69
C GLU A 154 -1.46 6.38 -19.27
N ASP A 155 -0.41 6.75 -20.03
CA ASP A 155 0.42 7.93 -19.83
C ASP A 155 1.01 8.09 -18.41
N ALA A 156 1.15 6.97 -17.69
CA ALA A 156 1.67 6.97 -16.34
C ALA A 156 3.19 7.23 -16.31
N ILE A 157 3.62 8.16 -15.46
CA ILE A 157 5.03 8.42 -15.21
C ILE A 157 5.60 7.30 -14.32
N HIS A 158 6.73 6.73 -14.72
CA HIS A 158 7.47 5.77 -13.89
C HIS A 158 8.10 6.48 -12.69
N LEU A 159 7.97 5.89 -11.50
CA LEU A 159 8.55 6.46 -10.30
C LEU A 159 10.06 6.12 -10.24
N GLN A 160 10.90 7.12 -9.97
CA GLN A 160 12.34 6.91 -9.76
C GLN A 160 12.63 6.74 -8.26
N VAL A 161 13.34 5.67 -7.90
CA VAL A 161 13.46 5.16 -6.52
C VAL A 161 14.93 4.94 -6.17
N PHE A 162 15.37 5.46 -5.04
CA PHE A 162 16.78 5.35 -4.61
C PHE A 162 17.05 3.96 -4.02
N TYR A 163 17.91 3.20 -4.67
CA TYR A 163 18.19 1.81 -4.27
C TYR A 163 18.85 1.69 -2.88
N ASP A 164 19.58 2.70 -2.43
CA ASP A 164 20.27 2.69 -1.13
C ASP A 164 19.33 2.75 0.08
N SER A 165 18.06 3.12 -0.13
CA SER A 165 17.01 3.12 0.90
C SER A 165 16.18 1.84 0.93
N TYR A 166 16.51 0.88 0.06
CA TYR A 166 15.79 -0.38 -0.06
C TYR A 166 16.42 -1.47 0.82
N GLU A 167 15.63 -2.01 1.75
CA GLU A 167 16.10 -3.03 2.71
C GLU A 167 15.78 -4.48 2.29
N GLY A 168 15.47 -4.71 1.00
CA GLY A 168 15.20 -6.07 0.49
C GLY A 168 13.77 -6.58 0.73
N ALA A 169 12.81 -5.67 0.92
CA ALA A 169 11.38 -5.98 1.11
C ALA A 169 10.63 -6.20 -0.22
N ASP A 170 9.73 -7.17 -0.30
CA ASP A 170 8.96 -7.41 -1.54
C ASP A 170 7.72 -6.51 -1.67
N ILE A 171 7.29 -5.92 -0.57
CA ILE A 171 6.24 -4.90 -0.46
C ILE A 171 6.73 -3.78 0.47
N PHE A 172 6.56 -2.52 0.07
CA PHE A 172 7.06 -1.37 0.82
C PHE A 172 6.27 -0.09 0.49
N ASN A 173 6.36 0.91 1.36
CA ASN A 173 5.81 2.24 1.08
C ASN A 173 6.85 3.13 0.39
N PHE A 174 6.40 4.17 -0.30
CA PHE A 174 7.26 5.23 -0.81
C PHE A 174 7.18 6.46 0.10
N ALA A 175 8.30 7.15 0.31
CA ALA A 175 8.37 8.30 1.23
C ALA A 175 7.48 9.47 0.79
N ASP A 176 7.34 9.69 -0.52
CA ASP A 176 6.58 10.82 -1.08
C ASP A 176 5.54 10.38 -2.13
N HIS A 177 5.04 9.15 -2.02
CA HIS A 177 4.00 8.61 -2.91
C HIS A 177 2.98 7.77 -2.13
N GLY A 178 1.69 7.93 -2.43
CA GLY A 178 0.61 7.24 -1.71
C GLY A 178 0.29 5.82 -2.21
N GLU A 179 1.08 5.30 -3.14
CA GLU A 179 0.90 3.94 -3.67
C GLU A 179 1.93 3.02 -3.03
N ILE A 180 1.71 1.72 -3.14
CA ILE A 180 2.60 0.71 -2.57
C ILE A 180 3.65 0.33 -3.60
N GLY A 181 4.90 0.15 -3.18
CA GLY A 181 5.95 -0.46 -3.99
C GLY A 181 5.92 -1.98 -3.83
N VAL A 182 6.04 -2.71 -4.94
CA VAL A 182 6.12 -4.17 -4.97
C VAL A 182 7.21 -4.67 -5.91
N THR A 183 7.78 -5.83 -5.64
CA THR A 183 8.73 -6.52 -6.52
C THR A 183 8.02 -7.38 -7.57
N GLN A 184 8.73 -7.79 -8.63
CA GLN A 184 8.22 -8.79 -9.57
C GLN A 184 7.84 -10.09 -8.87
N LYS A 185 8.62 -10.50 -7.87
CA LYS A 185 8.35 -11.68 -7.06
C LYS A 185 6.96 -11.62 -6.39
N PHE A 186 6.56 -10.46 -5.87
CA PHE A 186 5.21 -10.27 -5.34
C PHE A 186 4.14 -10.46 -6.44
N LEU A 187 4.33 -9.83 -7.60
CA LEU A 187 3.40 -9.93 -8.72
C LEU A 187 3.26 -11.38 -9.24
N ASP A 188 4.36 -12.12 -9.24
CA ASP A 188 4.38 -13.52 -9.66
C ASP A 188 3.54 -14.43 -8.76
N VAL A 189 3.39 -14.10 -7.48
CA VAL A 189 2.53 -14.84 -6.55
C VAL A 189 1.07 -14.49 -6.77
N ILE A 190 0.73 -13.21 -6.93
CA ILE A 190 -0.68 -12.78 -6.98
C ILE A 190 -1.38 -13.12 -8.31
N LYS A 191 -0.63 -13.41 -9.38
CA LYS A 191 -1.17 -13.68 -10.72
C LYS A 191 -2.11 -14.89 -10.77
N ASP A 192 -1.95 -15.82 -9.83
CA ASP A 192 -2.74 -17.06 -9.74
C ASP A 192 -4.00 -16.88 -8.86
N PHE A 193 -4.27 -15.65 -8.39
CA PHE A 193 -5.37 -15.29 -7.51
C PHE A 193 -6.31 -14.27 -8.17
N ASN A 194 -7.56 -14.21 -7.69
CA ASN A 194 -8.53 -13.26 -8.21
C ASN A 194 -8.31 -11.85 -7.63
N CYS A 195 -7.38 -11.11 -8.23
CA CYS A 195 -7.02 -9.74 -7.80
C CYS A 195 -7.47 -8.70 -8.86
N PRO A 196 -8.77 -8.40 -8.98
CA PRO A 196 -9.27 -7.53 -10.04
C PRO A 196 -8.90 -6.06 -9.80
N ASN A 197 -8.85 -5.29 -10.89
CA ASN A 197 -8.67 -3.83 -10.86
C ASN A 197 -7.37 -3.37 -10.17
N ASN A 198 -6.29 -4.14 -10.30
CA ASN A 198 -4.96 -3.69 -9.95
C ASN A 198 -4.40 -2.82 -11.07
N ILE A 199 -3.73 -1.73 -10.70
CA ILE A 199 -2.93 -0.89 -11.61
C ILE A 199 -1.48 -1.14 -11.26
N ILE A 200 -0.70 -1.56 -12.24
CA ILE A 200 0.70 -1.93 -12.07
C ILE A 200 1.52 -1.07 -13.02
N ILE A 201 2.34 -0.18 -12.47
CA ILE A 201 3.16 0.73 -13.27
C ILE A 201 4.61 0.52 -12.89
N PRO A 202 5.55 0.37 -13.85
CA PRO A 202 6.96 0.22 -13.55
C PRO A 202 7.50 1.37 -12.69
N ALA A 203 8.42 1.01 -11.80
CA ALA A 203 9.27 1.95 -11.09
C ALA A 203 10.75 1.61 -11.39
N GLU A 204 11.61 2.60 -11.30
CA GLU A 204 12.99 2.50 -11.78
C GLU A 204 13.95 2.82 -10.65
N TRP A 205 14.92 1.91 -10.43
CA TRP A 205 16.00 2.16 -9.50
C TRP A 205 16.99 3.18 -10.06
N ILE A 206 17.32 4.17 -9.25
CA ILE A 206 18.43 5.10 -9.46
C ILE A 206 19.51 4.93 -8.39
#